data_AF-A0A840GKA8-F1
#
_entry.id   AF-A0A840GKA8-F1
#
_cell.length_a   1.000
_cell.length_b   1.000
_cell.length_c   1.000
_cell.angle_alpha   90.00
_cell.angle_beta   90.00
_cell.angle_gamma   90.00
#
_symmetry.space_group_name_H-M   'P 1'
#
loop_
_entity.id
_entity.type
_entity.pdbx_description
1 polymer ?
#
loop_
_entity_poly.entity_id
_entity_poly.type
_entity_poly.pdbx_seq_one_letter_code
_entity_poly.pdbx_strand_id
1 'polypeptide(L)'
;MAVESGYDPGAVGGVGEVGLMQILPSTARMLGFSGTLADLAVPEINIHYGVVYLAKAWRLAGGDLCTAAMKYRAGHGETRFSFLSVNYCMAVRSKLTARGFRVTASVPVPTFGEPAPSGRGCGRKCLGLSRTGTVNIVALNTQLSALVAQARAGR
;
A
#
# COMPACT_ATOMS: atom_id res chain seq x y z
N MET A 1 -6.62 4.15 -5.61
CA MET A 1 -6.24 4.29 -7.03
C MET A 1 -4.75 4.15 -7.27
N ALA A 2 -3.89 5.15 -7.02
CA ALA A 2 -2.44 5.02 -7.31
C ALA A 2 -1.75 3.78 -6.70
N VAL A 3 -2.13 3.42 -5.47
CA VAL A 3 -1.61 2.24 -4.77
C VAL A 3 -2.29 0.95 -5.22
N GLU A 4 -3.53 1.04 -5.69
CA GLU A 4 -4.37 -0.11 -6.05
C GLU A 4 -4.01 -0.64 -7.43
N SER A 5 -4.11 0.21 -8.46
CA SER A 5 -3.95 -0.20 -9.85
C SER A 5 -2.92 0.63 -10.62
N GLY A 6 -2.27 1.59 -9.96
CA GLY A 6 -1.42 2.55 -10.68
C GLY A 6 -2.19 3.43 -11.67
N TYR A 7 -3.51 3.61 -11.45
CA TYR A 7 -4.45 4.30 -12.36
C TYR A 7 -4.84 3.53 -13.62
N ASP A 8 -4.55 2.24 -13.67
CA ASP A 8 -5.07 1.38 -14.74
C ASP A 8 -6.53 0.96 -14.44
N PRO A 9 -7.52 1.32 -15.28
CA PRO A 9 -8.90 0.86 -15.13
C PRO A 9 -9.10 -0.60 -15.57
N GLY A 10 -8.19 -1.16 -16.37
CA GLY A 10 -8.23 -2.55 -16.82
C GLY A 10 -7.55 -3.53 -15.85
N ALA A 11 -7.00 -3.04 -14.74
CA ALA A 11 -6.27 -3.87 -13.79
C ALA A 11 -7.16 -4.94 -13.14
N VAL A 12 -6.67 -6.17 -13.14
CA VAL A 12 -7.27 -7.29 -12.40
C VAL A 12 -6.26 -7.82 -11.40
N GLY A 13 -6.64 -7.79 -10.12
CA GLY A 13 -5.83 -8.22 -9.00
C GLY A 13 -5.72 -9.74 -8.87
N GLY A 14 -4.76 -10.20 -8.08
CA GLY A 14 -4.42 -11.61 -7.95
C GLY A 14 -5.51 -12.48 -7.34
N VAL A 15 -6.45 -11.88 -6.59
CA VAL A 15 -7.62 -12.61 -6.04
C VAL A 15 -8.93 -12.19 -6.73
N GLY A 16 -8.83 -11.54 -7.89
CA GLY A 16 -9.97 -11.15 -8.72
C GLY A 16 -10.53 -9.77 -8.42
N GLU A 17 -9.77 -8.90 -7.77
CA GLU A 17 -10.11 -7.48 -7.63
C GLU A 17 -10.16 -6.78 -8.99
N VAL A 18 -11.07 -5.83 -9.18
CA VAL A 18 -11.29 -5.20 -10.49
C VAL A 18 -11.05 -3.69 -10.43
N GLY A 19 -10.38 -3.16 -11.45
CA GLY A 19 -10.38 -1.76 -11.84
C GLY A 19 -9.55 -0.82 -10.96
N LEU A 20 -9.80 0.49 -11.11
CA LEU A 20 -9.03 1.58 -10.50
C LEU A 20 -8.84 1.48 -8.98
N MET A 21 -9.85 0.97 -8.29
CA MET A 21 -9.89 0.86 -6.85
C MET A 21 -9.73 -0.58 -6.37
N GLN A 22 -9.49 -1.54 -7.28
CA GLN A 22 -9.30 -2.96 -7.00
C GLN A 22 -10.39 -3.49 -6.06
N ILE A 23 -11.64 -3.39 -6.50
CA ILE A 23 -12.80 -3.87 -5.73
C ILE A 23 -13.10 -5.33 -6.07
N LEU A 24 -13.24 -6.16 -5.04
CA LEU A 24 -13.73 -7.53 -5.19
C LEU A 24 -15.18 -7.53 -5.68
N PRO A 25 -15.55 -8.37 -6.67
CA PRO A 25 -16.93 -8.50 -7.12
C PRO A 25 -17.93 -8.84 -6.00
N SER A 26 -17.52 -9.66 -5.03
CA SER A 26 -18.33 -9.97 -3.83
C SER A 26 -18.58 -8.74 -2.95
N THR A 27 -17.59 -7.85 -2.83
CA THR A 27 -17.72 -6.60 -2.08
C THR A 27 -18.67 -5.64 -2.81
N ALA A 28 -18.53 -5.48 -4.13
CA ALA A 28 -19.45 -4.67 -4.91
C ALA A 28 -20.89 -5.18 -4.77
N ARG A 29 -21.11 -6.51 -4.85
CA ARG A 29 -22.43 -7.13 -4.66
C ARG A 29 -23.03 -6.86 -3.28
N MET A 30 -22.21 -6.95 -2.22
CA MET A 30 -22.63 -6.58 -0.85
C MET A 30 -23.11 -5.13 -0.76
N LEU A 31 -22.54 -4.24 -1.57
CA LEU A 31 -22.90 -2.83 -1.65
C LEU A 31 -24.06 -2.55 -2.62
N GLY A 32 -24.67 -3.58 -3.22
CA GLY A 32 -25.82 -3.45 -4.11
C GLY A 32 -25.51 -3.49 -5.61
N PHE A 33 -24.26 -3.74 -6.01
CA PHE A 33 -23.92 -3.90 -7.43
C PHE A 33 -24.53 -5.17 -8.02
N SER A 34 -25.25 -5.02 -9.14
CA SER A 34 -25.91 -6.14 -9.84
C SER A 34 -25.42 -6.33 -11.29
N GLY A 35 -24.39 -5.59 -11.73
CA GLY A 35 -23.86 -5.64 -13.08
C GLY A 35 -22.84 -6.77 -13.32
N THR A 36 -22.28 -6.78 -14.53
CA THR A 36 -21.23 -7.72 -14.95
C THR A 36 -19.84 -7.28 -14.43
N LEU A 37 -18.83 -8.13 -14.60
CA LEU A 37 -17.44 -7.75 -14.29
C LEU A 37 -16.93 -6.62 -15.21
N ALA A 38 -17.38 -6.59 -16.46
CA ALA A 38 -17.06 -5.51 -17.40
C ALA A 38 -17.67 -4.19 -16.92
N ASP A 39 -18.91 -4.20 -16.44
CA ASP A 39 -19.55 -3.01 -15.84
C ASP A 39 -18.79 -2.56 -14.59
N LEU A 40 -18.30 -3.49 -13.75
CA LEU A 40 -17.52 -3.14 -12.56
C LEU A 40 -16.15 -2.53 -12.89
N ALA A 41 -15.61 -2.82 -14.08
CA ALA A 41 -14.35 -2.24 -14.56
C ALA A 41 -14.52 -0.81 -15.12
N VAL A 42 -15.76 -0.38 -15.41
CA VAL A 42 -16.04 1.01 -15.82
C VAL A 42 -15.57 1.96 -14.72
N PRO A 43 -14.69 2.94 -15.02
CA PRO A 43 -14.06 3.81 -14.03
C PRO A 43 -15.02 4.43 -13.02
N GLU A 44 -16.14 4.98 -13.50
CA GLU A 44 -17.14 5.66 -12.68
C GLU A 44 -17.81 4.70 -11.68
N ILE A 45 -18.17 3.50 -12.15
CA ILE A 45 -18.78 2.44 -11.35
C ILE A 45 -17.77 1.93 -10.32
N ASN A 46 -16.54 1.66 -10.75
CA ASN A 46 -15.48 1.17 -9.89
C ASN A 46 -15.15 2.16 -8.76
N ILE A 47 -15.01 3.44 -9.11
CA ILE A 47 -14.78 4.52 -8.15
C ILE A 47 -15.96 4.65 -7.19
N HIS A 48 -17.21 4.59 -7.69
CA HIS A 48 -18.40 4.66 -6.83
C HIS A 48 -18.36 3.61 -5.72
N TYR A 49 -18.25 2.32 -6.08
CA TYR A 49 -18.23 1.26 -5.09
C TYR A 49 -16.98 1.29 -4.22
N GLY A 50 -15.82 1.65 -4.79
CA GLY A 50 -14.59 1.78 -4.01
C GLY A 50 -14.62 2.91 -2.99
N VAL A 51 -15.19 4.06 -3.34
CA VAL A 51 -15.36 5.17 -2.40
C VAL A 51 -16.39 4.84 -1.33
N VAL A 52 -17.50 4.17 -1.66
CA VAL A 52 -18.49 3.71 -0.67
C VAL A 52 -17.83 2.75 0.34
N TYR A 53 -17.06 1.78 -0.15
CA TYR A 53 -16.35 0.83 0.71
C TYR A 53 -15.30 1.52 1.61
N LEU A 54 -14.51 2.43 1.03
CA LEU A 54 -13.51 3.22 1.74
C LEU A 54 -14.14 4.14 2.80
N ALA A 55 -15.26 4.79 2.49
CA ALA A 55 -15.95 5.67 3.43
C ALA A 55 -16.43 4.91 4.67
N LYS A 56 -16.91 3.67 4.52
CA LYS A 56 -17.26 2.83 5.67
C LYS A 56 -16.02 2.42 6.46
N ALA A 57 -14.92 2.05 5.80
CA ALA A 57 -13.65 1.77 6.47
C ALA A 57 -13.14 2.98 7.28
N TRP A 58 -13.22 4.18 6.72
CA TRP A 58 -12.85 5.43 7.39
C TRP A 58 -13.68 5.69 8.65
N ARG A 59 -15.01 5.51 8.58
CA ARG A 59 -15.89 5.63 9.75
C ARG A 59 -15.55 4.62 10.84
N LEU A 60 -15.33 3.36 10.46
CA LEU A 60 -14.94 2.30 11.40
C LEU A 60 -13.55 2.52 12.01
N ALA A 61 -12.69 3.26 11.34
CA ALA A 61 -11.36 3.64 11.82
C ALA A 61 -11.36 4.87 12.73
N GLY A 62 -12.52 5.54 12.94
CA GLY A 62 -12.57 6.79 13.70
C GLY A 62 -11.71 7.91 13.08
N GLY A 63 -11.49 7.87 11.76
CA GLY A 63 -10.62 8.82 11.06
C GLY A 63 -9.12 8.51 11.13
N ASP A 64 -8.70 7.35 11.66
CA ASP A 64 -7.30 6.93 11.58
C ASP A 64 -6.95 6.41 10.17
N LEU A 65 -5.95 7.02 9.55
CA LEU A 65 -5.55 6.71 8.18
C LEU A 65 -5.06 5.27 8.02
N CYS A 66 -4.17 4.80 8.89
CA CYS A 66 -3.60 3.45 8.73
C CYS A 66 -4.64 2.37 9.02
N THR A 67 -5.53 2.60 9.98
CA THR A 67 -6.64 1.69 10.30
C THR A 67 -7.66 1.67 9.17
N ALA A 68 -7.99 2.82 8.57
CA ALA A 68 -8.86 2.86 7.40
C ALA A 68 -8.23 2.14 6.20
N ALA A 69 -6.94 2.35 5.95
CA ALA A 69 -6.20 1.69 4.89
C ALA A 69 -6.14 0.16 5.09
N MET A 70 -5.87 -0.29 6.31
CA MET A 70 -5.91 -1.70 6.66
C MET A 70 -7.30 -2.29 6.45
N LYS A 71 -8.36 -1.63 6.94
CA LYS A 71 -9.74 -2.09 6.78
C LYS A 71 -10.20 -2.12 5.33
N TYR A 72 -9.72 -1.20 4.50
CA TYR A 72 -10.00 -1.20 3.07
C TYR A 72 -9.37 -2.43 2.40
N ARG A 73 -8.09 -2.69 2.67
CA ARG A 73 -7.35 -3.79 2.04
C ARG A 73 -7.71 -5.18 2.59
N ALA A 74 -7.82 -5.31 3.90
CA ALA A 74 -7.96 -6.59 4.61
C ALA A 74 -9.41 -6.91 4.99
N GLY A 75 -10.34 -5.98 4.74
CA GLY A 75 -11.74 -6.10 5.11
C GLY A 75 -12.08 -5.33 6.39
N HIS A 76 -13.32 -4.85 6.46
CA HIS A 76 -13.79 -3.97 7.54
C HIS A 76 -13.71 -4.59 8.94
N GLY A 77 -13.78 -5.92 9.03
CA GLY A 77 -13.72 -6.69 10.28
C GLY A 77 -12.31 -6.91 10.82
N GLU A 78 -11.26 -6.63 10.05
CA GLU A 78 -9.89 -6.79 10.55
C GLU A 78 -9.59 -5.75 11.65
N THR A 79 -8.90 -6.21 12.69
CA THR A 79 -8.55 -5.44 13.90
C THR A 79 -7.05 -5.43 14.15
N ARG A 80 -6.29 -6.28 13.46
CA ARG A 80 -4.85 -6.46 13.60
C ARG A 80 -4.12 -5.92 12.38
N PHE A 81 -2.85 -5.55 12.54
CA PHE A 81 -2.02 -5.09 11.44
C PHE A 81 -1.12 -6.21 10.94
N SER A 82 -1.29 -6.63 9.70
CA SER A 82 -0.28 -7.46 9.03
C SER A 82 0.87 -6.61 8.50
N PHE A 83 2.03 -7.22 8.23
CA PHE A 83 3.12 -6.56 7.48
C PHE A 83 2.62 -5.94 6.17
N LEU A 84 1.74 -6.62 5.44
CA LEU A 84 1.17 -6.10 4.20
C LEU A 84 0.27 -4.88 4.44
N SER A 85 -0.47 -4.84 5.55
CA SER A 85 -1.32 -3.70 5.89
C SER A 85 -0.50 -2.47 6.29
N VAL A 86 0.62 -2.67 7.00
CA VAL A 86 1.57 -1.61 7.33
C VAL A 86 2.23 -1.06 6.06
N ASN A 87 2.71 -1.93 5.18
CA ASN A 87 3.28 -1.53 3.88
C ASN A 87 2.27 -0.78 3.02
N TYR A 88 1.03 -1.26 2.98
CA TYR A 88 -0.05 -0.59 2.27
C TYR A 88 -0.34 0.79 2.86
N CYS A 89 -0.39 0.94 4.19
CA CYS A 89 -0.51 2.27 4.81
C CYS A 89 0.64 3.18 4.37
N MET A 90 1.90 2.72 4.46
CA MET A 90 3.06 3.51 4.05
C MET A 90 2.98 3.98 2.59
N ALA A 91 2.53 3.13 1.69
CA ALA A 91 2.31 3.49 0.29
C ALA A 91 1.23 4.58 0.14
N VAL A 92 0.10 4.45 0.84
CA VAL A 92 -0.97 5.46 0.84
C VAL A 92 -0.47 6.79 1.40
N ARG A 93 0.24 6.77 2.53
CA ARG A 93 0.84 7.96 3.15
C ARG A 93 1.78 8.68 2.18
N SER A 94 2.67 7.93 1.51
CA SER A 94 3.59 8.49 0.51
C SER A 94 2.84 9.20 -0.62
N LYS A 95 1.76 8.60 -1.13
CA LYS A 95 0.91 9.20 -2.18
C LYS A 95 0.12 10.42 -1.70
N LEU A 96 -0.26 10.49 -0.43
CA LEU A 96 -0.93 11.66 0.16
C LEU A 96 0.06 12.81 0.38
N THR A 97 1.23 12.53 0.97
CA THR A 97 2.29 13.52 1.18
C THR A 97 2.76 14.11 -0.15
N ALA A 98 2.93 13.29 -1.19
CA ALA A 98 3.28 13.76 -2.52
C ALA A 98 2.24 14.71 -3.15
N ARG A 99 1.01 14.73 -2.63
CA ARG A 99 -0.08 15.64 -3.03
C ARG A 99 -0.25 16.83 -2.07
N GLY A 100 0.66 17.02 -1.11
CA GLY A 100 0.62 18.13 -0.17
C GLY A 100 -0.28 17.91 1.05
N PHE A 101 -0.87 16.73 1.23
CA PHE A 101 -1.63 16.43 2.44
C PHE A 101 -0.68 16.21 3.63
N ARG A 102 -1.01 16.81 4.78
CA ARG A 102 -0.26 16.58 6.03
C ARG A 102 -0.66 15.23 6.61
N VAL A 103 0.31 14.33 6.77
CA VAL A 103 0.11 12.99 7.33
C VAL A 103 1.00 12.81 8.56
N THR A 104 0.45 13.07 9.75
CA THR A 104 1.24 13.18 11.00
C THR A 104 1.07 12.01 11.96
N ALA A 105 0.04 11.17 11.81
CA ALA A 105 -0.19 10.04 12.70
C ALA A 105 0.95 9.01 12.64
N SER A 106 1.20 8.31 13.75
CA SER A 106 2.16 7.21 13.83
C SER A 106 1.75 6.03 12.94
N VAL A 107 2.73 5.26 12.49
CA VAL A 107 2.49 4.04 11.71
C VAL A 107 2.42 2.85 12.68
N PRO A 108 1.36 2.02 12.64
CA PRO A 108 1.24 0.87 13.52
C PRO A 108 2.34 -0.18 13.31
N VAL A 109 2.70 -0.90 14.39
CA VAL A 109 3.61 -2.04 14.33
C VAL A 109 2.82 -3.27 13.85
N PRO A 110 3.34 -4.05 12.88
CA PRO A 110 2.67 -5.27 12.45
C PRO A 110 2.65 -6.31 13.57
N THR A 111 1.52 -7.00 13.74
CA THR A 111 1.31 -8.05 14.74
C THR A 111 1.32 -9.45 14.14
N PHE A 112 1.32 -9.59 12.81
CA PHE A 112 1.40 -10.87 12.11
C PHE A 112 1.81 -10.75 10.64
N GLY A 113 2.04 -11.91 10.01
CA GLY A 113 2.70 -12.02 8.72
C GLY A 113 4.21 -11.92 8.87
N GLU A 114 4.95 -12.29 7.84
CA GLU A 114 6.39 -12.05 7.79
C GLU A 114 6.68 -10.98 6.74
N PRO A 115 7.71 -10.15 6.94
CA PRO A 115 8.24 -9.35 5.85
C PRO A 115 8.65 -10.33 4.74
N ALA A 116 8.32 -10.01 3.49
CA ALA A 116 8.69 -10.86 2.37
C ALA A 116 10.19 -11.22 2.50
N PRO A 117 10.57 -12.51 2.43
CA PRO A 117 11.95 -12.91 2.65
C PRO A 117 12.83 -12.12 1.68
N SER A 118 13.80 -11.41 2.24
CA SER A 118 14.84 -10.70 1.50
C SER A 118 15.75 -11.73 0.84
N GLY A 119 15.28 -12.33 -0.26
CA GLY A 119 16.02 -13.42 -0.90
C GLY A 119 15.12 -14.30 -1.74
N ARG A 120 14.79 -13.84 -2.96
CA ARG A 120 14.61 -14.80 -4.05
C ARG A 120 16.00 -15.37 -4.31
N GLY A 121 16.26 -16.57 -3.77
CA GLY A 121 17.41 -17.37 -4.15
C GLY A 121 17.45 -17.45 -5.67
N CYS A 122 18.53 -16.95 -6.26
CA CYS A 122 18.85 -17.24 -7.64
C CYS A 122 19.01 -18.76 -7.72
N GLY A 123 18.05 -19.44 -8.36
CA GLY A 123 18.25 -20.83 -8.76
C GLY A 123 19.55 -20.89 -9.55
N ARG A 124 20.40 -21.86 -9.23
CA ARG A 124 21.70 -22.14 -9.89
C ARG A 124 21.58 -22.09 -11.41
N LYS A 125 21.71 -20.91 -12.04
CA LYS A 125 21.87 -20.68 -13.50
C LYS A 125 21.98 -19.20 -13.92
N CYS A 126 22.49 -18.32 -13.06
CA CYS A 126 22.94 -16.99 -13.50
C CYS A 126 24.48 -16.92 -13.39
N LEU A 127 25.15 -17.47 -14.41
CA LEU A 127 26.51 -17.05 -14.75
C LEU A 127 26.39 -15.69 -15.45
N GLY A 128 26.95 -14.64 -14.84
CA GLY A 128 27.19 -13.36 -15.52
C GLY A 128 26.84 -12.11 -14.70
N LEU A 129 27.90 -11.45 -14.21
CA LEU A 129 27.95 -10.11 -13.60
C LEU A 129 27.37 -9.93 -12.19
N SER A 130 28.18 -10.34 -11.23
CA SER A 130 28.19 -9.87 -9.84
C SER A 130 28.35 -8.34 -9.74
N ARG A 131 27.41 -7.67 -9.05
CA ARG A 131 27.70 -6.55 -8.12
C ARG A 131 26.52 -6.28 -7.18
N THR A 132 26.06 -7.30 -6.46
CA THR A 132 25.28 -7.11 -5.21
C THR A 132 26.27 -7.06 -4.04
N GLY A 133 26.77 -5.86 -3.75
CA GLY A 133 27.39 -5.59 -2.46
C GLY A 133 26.29 -5.52 -1.40
N THR A 134 26.50 -6.19 -0.28
CA THR A 134 25.66 -6.00 0.91
C THR A 134 25.66 -4.52 1.29
N VAL A 135 24.49 -3.89 1.28
CA VAL A 135 24.37 -2.48 1.68
C VAL A 135 24.58 -2.41 3.19
N ASN A 136 25.70 -1.86 3.62
CA ASN A 136 25.98 -1.62 5.03
C ASN A 136 25.20 -0.37 5.48
N ILE A 137 23.98 -0.58 5.97
CA ILE A 137 23.08 0.46 6.44
C ILE A 137 23.70 1.29 7.58
N VAL A 138 24.55 0.68 8.40
CA VAL A 138 25.26 1.38 9.48
C VAL A 138 26.26 2.38 8.90
N ALA A 139 27.04 1.98 7.90
CA ALA A 139 27.99 2.87 7.23
C ALA A 139 27.28 4.04 6.53
N LEU A 140 26.17 3.78 5.86
CA LEU A 140 25.35 4.83 5.22
C LEU A 140 24.75 5.80 6.25
N ASN A 141 24.25 5.30 7.38
CA ASN A 141 23.71 6.16 8.43
C ASN A 141 24.80 7.03 9.07
N THR A 142 26.01 6.51 9.24
CA THR A 142 27.16 7.28 9.73
C THR A 142 27.55 8.38 8.74
N GLN A 143 27.59 8.07 7.44
CA GLN A 143 27.88 9.06 6.39
C GLN A 143 26.81 10.15 6.30
N LEU A 144 25.53 9.77 6.36
CA LEU A 144 24.42 10.71 6.37
C LEU A 144 24.47 11.63 7.58
N SER A 145 24.79 11.09 8.76
CA SER A 145 24.92 11.89 9.99
C SER A 145 26.06 12.91 9.89
N ALA A 146 27.20 12.52 9.30
CA ALA A 146 28.32 13.42 9.07
C ALA A 146 27.97 14.54 8.08
N LEU A 147 27.25 14.23 6.99
CA LEU A 147 26.77 15.23 6.03
C LEU A 147 25.78 16.21 6.65
N VAL A 148 24.85 15.72 7.47
CA VAL A 148 23.89 16.56 8.19
C VAL A 148 24.61 17.49 9.19
N ALA A 149 25.66 17.00 9.86
CA ALA A 149 26.48 17.83 10.74
C ALA A 149 27.23 18.93 9.97
N GLN A 150 27.82 18.62 8.82
CA GLN A 150 28.51 19.59 7.96
C GLN A 150 27.55 20.66 7.42
N ALA A 151 26.35 20.27 6.98
CA ALA A 151 25.33 21.20 6.49
C ALA A 151 24.78 22.14 7.59
N ARG A 152 24.89 21.75 8.86
CA ARG A 152 24.52 22.56 10.02
C ARG A 152 25.65 23.49 10.48
N ALA A 153 26.91 23.09 10.29
CA ALA A 153 28.09 23.89 10.65
C ALA A 153 28.41 24.99 9.60
N GLY A 154 27.88 24.88 8.38
CA GLY A 154 28.03 25.88 7.31
C GLY A 154 26.92 26.93 7.25
N ARG A 155 26.15 27.14 8.32
CA ARG A 155 25.15 28.22 8.45
C ARG A 155 25.50 29.13 9.61
#